data_AF-A0A974C5P3-F1
#
_entry.id   AF-A0A974C5P3-F1
#
_cell.length_a   1.000
_cell.length_b   1.000
_cell.length_c   1.000
_cell.angle_alpha   90.00
_cell.angle_beta   90.00
_cell.angle_gamma   90.00
#
_symmetry.space_group_name_H-M   'P 1'
#
loop_
_entity.id
_entity.type
_entity.pdbx_description
1 polymer ?
#
loop_
_entity_poly.entity_id
_entity_poly.type
_entity_poly.pdbx_seq_one_letter_code
_entity_poly.pdbx_strand_id
1 'polypeptide(L)'
;MTRWVQTFLLLVAVIRSYAEDSCPDVKVIGVGASDKLTILRGCPGIQGVPGPQGPAGPVGAKGNFQLRVDLTDFSDKSTYASYSNFSIAEESQSYTLSLRSFMGGDAGDSLSGHKNFSFSTKDRDNKSNCAHTFKGGWWYETCHYSNLNGLYLHGNHTSYANGVNWSTGRGYHYSYKVSEMKFRPQP
;
A
#
# COMPACT_ATOMS: atom_id res chain seq x y z
N MET A 1 15.27 -42.83 -61.77
CA MET A 1 16.56 -42.19 -62.08
C MET A 1 16.79 -41.09 -61.06
N THR A 2 17.91 -41.16 -60.33
CA THR A 2 18.69 -40.05 -59.76
C THR A 2 17.95 -38.96 -58.95
N ARG A 3 18.00 -39.05 -57.62
CA ARG A 3 18.98 -38.37 -56.72
C ARG A 3 18.78 -36.84 -56.69
N TRP A 4 18.38 -36.28 -55.56
CA TRP A 4 19.15 -35.25 -54.83
C TRP A 4 18.85 -35.35 -53.32
N VAL A 5 19.92 -35.58 -52.57
CA VAL A 5 20.01 -35.66 -51.11
C VAL A 5 20.46 -34.28 -50.63
N GLN A 6 19.80 -33.71 -49.63
CA GLN A 6 20.46 -32.87 -48.60
C GLN A 6 19.45 -32.51 -47.50
N THR A 7 19.44 -33.24 -46.38
CA THR A 7 20.23 -33.04 -45.14
C THR A 7 19.53 -32.12 -44.15
N PHE A 8 19.00 -32.78 -43.13
CA PHE A 8 18.62 -32.30 -41.80
C PHE A 8 19.66 -31.32 -41.21
N LEU A 9 19.21 -30.18 -40.70
CA LEU A 9 19.93 -29.45 -39.64
C LEU A 9 18.90 -28.84 -38.69
N LEU A 10 18.84 -29.45 -37.50
CA LEU A 10 18.17 -28.93 -36.31
C LEU A 10 18.72 -27.56 -35.95
N LEU A 11 17.84 -26.57 -35.81
CA LEU A 11 18.10 -25.37 -35.03
C LEU A 11 16.91 -25.15 -34.11
N VAL A 12 16.98 -25.78 -32.92
CA VAL A 12 16.24 -25.31 -31.76
C VAL A 12 16.85 -23.97 -31.39
N ALA A 13 16.27 -22.88 -31.93
CA ALA A 13 16.57 -21.55 -31.44
C ALA A 13 15.94 -21.41 -30.06
N VAL A 14 16.75 -21.62 -29.02
CA VAL A 14 16.42 -21.18 -27.66
C VAL A 14 16.27 -19.66 -27.73
N ILE A 15 15.03 -19.17 -27.70
CA ILE A 15 14.76 -17.74 -27.48
C ILE A 15 15.09 -17.45 -26.02
N ARG A 16 16.38 -17.23 -25.73
CA ARG A 16 16.82 -16.41 -24.61
C ARG A 16 17.02 -15.01 -25.19
N SER A 17 15.98 -14.21 -25.24
CA SER A 17 16.14 -12.76 -25.30
C SER A 17 16.02 -12.24 -23.88
N TYR A 18 17.17 -12.21 -23.21
CA TYR A 18 17.46 -11.29 -22.12
C TYR A 18 16.95 -9.90 -22.53
N ALA A 19 16.10 -9.31 -21.69
CA ALA A 19 15.73 -7.92 -21.84
C ALA A 19 17.02 -7.10 -21.78
N GLU A 20 17.31 -6.36 -22.84
CA GLU A 20 18.37 -5.35 -22.83
C GLU A 20 17.95 -4.25 -21.84
N ASP A 21 18.53 -4.28 -20.65
CA ASP A 21 18.50 -3.19 -19.69
C ASP A 21 19.36 -2.02 -20.23
N SER A 22 18.78 -1.20 -21.10
CA SER A 22 19.37 0.08 -21.46
C SER A 22 19.20 1.05 -20.30
N CYS A 23 20.20 1.21 -19.44
CA CYS A 23 20.27 2.32 -18.50
C CYS A 23 21.63 3.03 -18.64
N PRO A 24 21.65 4.34 -19.00
CA PRO A 24 22.89 5.10 -19.11
C PRO A 24 23.44 5.47 -17.73
N ASP A 25 24.77 5.51 -17.63
CA ASP A 25 25.55 5.87 -16.44
C ASP A 25 25.24 7.29 -15.89
N VAL A 26 25.35 7.46 -14.57
CA VAL A 26 25.02 8.70 -13.85
C VAL A 26 26.22 9.67 -13.81
N LYS A 27 25.99 10.95 -14.14
CA LYS A 27 26.91 12.05 -13.83
C LYS A 27 26.23 13.10 -12.96
N VAL A 28 26.82 13.39 -11.80
CA VAL A 28 26.40 14.49 -10.92
C VAL A 28 26.79 15.82 -11.59
N ILE A 29 25.81 16.66 -11.91
CA ILE A 29 26.05 18.05 -12.34
C ILE A 29 25.76 18.94 -11.15
N GLY A 30 26.75 19.73 -10.72
CA GLY A 30 26.78 20.43 -9.43
C GLY A 30 25.65 21.42 -9.19
N VAL A 31 25.51 21.80 -7.91
CA VAL A 31 24.54 22.76 -7.39
C VAL A 31 24.85 24.17 -7.89
N GLY A 32 24.09 24.65 -8.88
CA GLY A 32 24.05 26.05 -9.29
C GLY A 32 22.89 26.79 -8.63
N ALA A 33 22.94 28.14 -8.64
CA ALA A 33 22.16 29.12 -7.85
C ALA A 33 20.62 29.13 -7.98
N SER A 34 20.01 28.03 -8.37
CA SER A 34 18.57 27.80 -8.28
C SER A 34 18.39 26.45 -7.60
N ASP A 35 17.97 26.47 -6.34
CA ASP A 35 17.81 25.31 -5.45
C ASP A 35 16.84 24.24 -6.03
N LYS A 36 17.29 23.48 -7.03
CA LYS A 36 16.48 22.43 -7.65
C LYS A 36 17.22 21.10 -7.63
N LEU A 37 16.89 20.29 -6.62
CA LEU A 37 17.28 18.88 -6.56
C LEU A 37 16.46 18.10 -7.60
N THR A 38 17.14 17.41 -8.51
CA THR A 38 16.49 16.50 -9.47
C THR A 38 16.85 15.07 -9.10
N ILE A 39 15.89 14.30 -8.60
CA ILE A 39 16.07 12.86 -8.32
C ILE A 39 15.70 12.08 -9.58
N LEU A 40 16.69 11.47 -10.24
CA LEU A 40 16.43 10.50 -11.30
C LEU A 40 16.12 9.15 -10.65
N ARG A 41 15.01 8.52 -11.04
CA ARG A 41 14.62 7.18 -10.57
C ARG A 41 15.67 6.17 -11.01
N GLY A 42 16.42 5.61 -10.06
CA GLY A 42 17.32 4.48 -10.30
C GLY A 42 16.56 3.16 -10.44
N CYS A 43 17.27 2.10 -10.86
CA CYS A 43 16.72 0.75 -10.90
C CYS A 43 16.29 0.29 -9.50
N PRO A 44 15.22 -0.52 -9.37
CA PRO A 44 14.85 -1.11 -8.10
C PRO A 44 16.00 -1.97 -7.57
N GLY A 45 16.57 -1.60 -6.42
CA GLY A 45 17.60 -2.40 -5.75
C GLY A 45 17.05 -3.75 -5.27
N ILE A 46 17.93 -4.74 -5.09
CA ILE A 46 17.61 -5.97 -4.38
C ILE A 46 17.15 -5.60 -2.96
N GLN A 47 16.11 -6.26 -2.44
CA GLN A 47 15.67 -6.02 -1.07
C GLN A 47 16.80 -6.28 -0.09
N GLY A 48 17.06 -5.30 0.77
CA GLY A 48 18.00 -5.45 1.88
C GLY A 48 17.53 -6.51 2.87
N VAL A 49 18.47 -7.02 3.66
CA VAL A 49 18.20 -7.91 4.79
C VAL A 49 17.23 -7.20 5.74
N PRO A 50 16.19 -7.88 6.28
CA PRO A 50 15.30 -7.28 7.28
C PRO A 50 16.09 -6.69 8.44
N GLY A 51 15.74 -5.47 8.83
CA GLY A 51 16.32 -4.82 10.01
C GLY A 51 15.87 -5.51 11.31
N PRO A 52 16.58 -5.30 12.43
CA PRO A 52 16.13 -5.78 13.74
C PRO A 52 14.82 -5.10 14.14
N GLN A 53 14.05 -5.74 15.03
CA GLN A 53 12.85 -5.15 15.61
C GLN A 53 13.20 -3.86 16.37
N GLY A 54 12.41 -2.80 16.13
CA GLY A 54 12.54 -1.55 16.88
C GLY A 54 12.12 -1.69 18.35
N PRO A 55 12.42 -0.70 19.20
CA PRO A 55 11.94 -0.69 20.58
C PRO A 55 10.41 -0.64 20.62
N ALA A 56 9.83 -1.19 21.70
CA ALA A 56 8.39 -1.10 21.93
C ALA A 56 7.93 0.36 22.01
N GLY A 57 6.79 0.64 21.38
CA GLY A 57 6.16 1.96 21.48
C GLY A 57 5.57 2.23 22.87
N PRO A 58 5.22 3.49 23.18
CA PRO A 58 4.50 3.82 24.39
C PRO A 58 3.12 3.13 24.42
N VAL A 59 2.63 2.85 25.63
CA VAL A 59 1.31 2.24 25.83
C VAL A 59 0.22 3.20 25.33
N GLY A 60 -0.69 2.68 24.50
CA GLY A 60 -1.83 3.45 24.00
C GLY A 60 -2.76 3.90 25.14
N ALA A 61 -3.40 5.06 24.95
CA ALA A 61 -4.39 5.54 25.91
C ALA A 61 -5.60 4.59 26.01
N LYS A 62 -6.04 4.30 27.23
CA LYS A 62 -7.24 3.49 27.49
C LYS A 62 -8.46 4.40 27.64
N GLY A 63 -9.61 3.97 27.12
CA GLY A 63 -10.86 4.71 27.21
C GLY A 63 -11.71 4.54 25.96
N ASN A 64 -12.88 5.19 25.96
CA ASN A 64 -13.75 5.22 24.80
C ASN A 64 -13.27 6.33 23.86
N PHE A 65 -12.81 5.95 22.66
CA PHE A 65 -12.43 6.92 21.64
C PHE A 65 -13.38 6.87 20.45
N GLN A 66 -13.61 8.02 19.84
CA GLN A 66 -14.18 8.11 18.50
C GLN A 66 -13.02 8.26 17.52
N LEU A 67 -13.02 7.44 16.47
CA LEU A 67 -12.13 7.58 15.32
C LEU A 67 -12.84 8.39 14.24
N ARG A 68 -12.10 9.29 13.60
CA ARG A 68 -12.49 9.99 12.39
C ARG A 68 -11.40 9.81 11.34
N VAL A 69 -11.83 9.43 10.14
CA VAL A 69 -11.01 9.34 8.95
C VAL A 69 -11.43 10.47 8.02
N ASP A 70 -10.51 11.39 7.73
CA ASP A 70 -10.73 12.46 6.76
C ASP A 70 -9.94 12.16 5.48
N LEU A 71 -10.60 12.28 4.33
CA LEU A 71 -10.06 11.97 3.01
C LEU A 71 -10.24 13.18 2.10
N THR A 72 -9.20 13.54 1.35
CA THR A 72 -9.31 14.60 0.33
C THR A 72 -8.82 14.08 -1.01
N ASP A 73 -9.61 14.29 -2.06
CA ASP A 73 -9.28 13.90 -3.42
C ASP A 73 -8.48 15.00 -4.17
N PHE A 74 -8.07 14.73 -5.40
CA PHE A 74 -7.31 15.68 -6.22
C PHE A 74 -8.16 16.80 -6.83
N SER A 75 -9.48 16.76 -6.66
CA SER A 75 -10.38 17.87 -6.95
C SER A 75 -10.66 18.72 -5.69
N ASP A 76 -9.87 18.52 -4.63
CA ASP A 76 -10.00 19.14 -3.31
C ASP A 76 -11.36 18.91 -2.65
N LYS A 77 -12.06 17.83 -3.04
CA LYS A 77 -13.26 17.38 -2.33
C LYS A 77 -12.83 16.59 -1.10
N SER A 78 -13.21 17.09 0.07
CA SER A 78 -13.01 16.40 1.34
C SER A 78 -14.27 15.63 1.74
N THR A 79 -14.08 14.39 2.17
CA THR A 79 -15.10 13.52 2.76
C THR A 79 -14.58 12.89 4.05
N TYR A 80 -15.46 12.34 4.87
CA TYR A 80 -15.08 11.71 6.13
C TYR A 80 -15.89 10.46 6.45
N ALA A 81 -15.34 9.64 7.35
CA ALA A 81 -16.01 8.51 8.00
C ALA A 81 -15.72 8.53 9.50
N SER A 82 -16.74 8.31 10.34
CA SER A 82 -16.59 8.31 11.79
C SER A 82 -17.01 6.98 12.41
N TYR A 83 -16.31 6.56 13.47
CA TYR A 83 -16.52 5.29 14.15
C TYR A 83 -16.48 5.46 15.66
N SER A 84 -17.38 4.76 16.37
CA SER A 84 -17.45 4.78 17.82
C SER A 84 -16.61 3.66 18.46
N ASN A 85 -16.14 3.91 19.69
CA ASN A 85 -15.40 2.97 20.53
C ASN A 85 -14.23 2.30 19.78
N PHE A 86 -13.36 3.16 19.25
CA PHE A 86 -12.12 2.78 18.62
C PHE A 86 -11.07 2.43 19.68
N SER A 87 -10.40 1.29 19.48
CA SER A 87 -9.20 0.94 20.21
C SER A 87 -8.31 0.00 19.39
N ILE A 88 -7.03 -0.04 19.75
CA ILE A 88 -6.03 -0.92 19.17
C ILE A 88 -5.48 -1.77 20.31
N ALA A 89 -5.43 -3.08 20.12
CA ALA A 89 -4.89 -4.00 21.12
C ALA A 89 -3.36 -3.87 21.25
N GLU A 90 -2.80 -4.50 22.27
CA GLU A 90 -1.35 -4.54 22.47
C GLU A 90 -0.64 -5.44 21.42
N GLU A 91 0.69 -5.38 21.38
CA GLU A 91 1.50 -6.18 20.46
C GLU A 91 1.29 -7.70 20.61
N SER A 92 1.09 -8.17 21.84
CA SER A 92 0.78 -9.56 22.17
C SER A 92 -0.50 -10.06 21.49
N GLN A 93 -1.41 -9.14 21.17
CA GLN A 93 -2.65 -9.37 20.43
C GLN A 93 -2.55 -8.84 18.99
N SER A 94 -1.33 -8.68 18.48
CA SER A 94 -1.02 -8.25 17.11
C SER A 94 -1.74 -6.97 16.69
N TYR A 95 -1.84 -6.00 17.62
CA TYR A 95 -2.44 -4.69 17.38
C TYR A 95 -3.85 -4.76 16.78
N THR A 96 -4.65 -5.74 17.18
CA THR A 96 -5.99 -5.98 16.62
C THR A 96 -6.89 -4.75 16.72
N LEU A 97 -7.55 -4.41 15.61
CA LEU A 97 -8.47 -3.27 15.52
C LEU A 97 -9.81 -3.59 16.19
N SER A 98 -10.26 -2.71 17.08
CA SER A 98 -11.60 -2.76 17.65
C SER A 98 -12.38 -1.50 17.27
N LEU A 99 -13.61 -1.70 16.79
CA LEU A 99 -14.59 -0.67 16.46
C LEU A 99 -15.96 -1.12 16.95
N ARG A 100 -16.80 -0.24 17.49
CA ARG A 100 -18.18 -0.62 17.84
C ARG A 100 -19.15 -0.41 16.70
N SER A 101 -19.32 0.82 16.22
CA SER A 101 -20.26 1.14 15.15
C SER A 101 -19.72 2.24 14.23
N PHE A 102 -20.05 2.13 12.93
CA PHE A 102 -19.98 3.25 12.02
C PHE A 102 -21.02 4.31 12.44
N MET A 103 -20.58 5.54 12.61
CA MET A 103 -21.40 6.67 13.05
C MET A 103 -21.92 7.51 11.88
N GLY A 104 -21.42 7.28 10.67
CA GLY A 104 -21.77 8.06 9.48
C GLY A 104 -20.58 8.87 8.94
N GLY A 105 -20.86 9.55 7.83
CA GLY A 105 -19.90 10.31 7.05
C GLY A 105 -20.12 10.09 5.55
N ASP A 106 -19.83 11.11 4.77
CA ASP A 106 -20.04 11.13 3.32
C ASP A 106 -18.99 10.31 2.53
N ALA A 107 -17.94 9.83 3.19
CA ALA A 107 -17.01 8.86 2.60
C ALA A 107 -17.58 7.43 2.54
N GLY A 108 -18.65 7.13 3.28
CA GLY A 108 -19.17 5.77 3.44
C GLY A 108 -18.31 4.91 4.37
N ASP A 109 -18.71 3.65 4.57
CA ASP A 109 -18.04 2.74 5.48
C ASP A 109 -17.14 1.72 4.75
N SER A 110 -15.82 1.92 4.85
CA SER A 110 -14.82 0.98 4.34
C SER A 110 -13.84 0.49 5.43
N LEU A 111 -14.18 0.66 6.71
CA LEU A 111 -13.33 0.22 7.82
C LEU A 111 -14.03 -0.81 8.74
N SER A 112 -15.35 -0.84 8.82
CA SER A 112 -16.03 -1.81 9.70
C SER A 112 -15.72 -3.27 9.34
N GLY A 113 -15.48 -3.59 8.07
CA GLY A 113 -15.04 -4.93 7.64
C GLY A 113 -13.67 -5.34 8.16
N HIS A 114 -12.86 -4.38 8.61
CA HIS A 114 -11.53 -4.60 9.19
C HIS A 114 -11.56 -4.81 10.71
N LYS A 115 -12.74 -4.68 11.33
CA LYS A 115 -12.93 -4.90 12.77
C LYS A 115 -12.50 -6.32 13.17
N ASN A 116 -11.83 -6.43 14.31
CA ASN A 116 -11.33 -7.66 14.91
C ASN A 116 -10.23 -8.37 14.09
N PHE A 117 -9.68 -7.73 13.05
CA PHE A 117 -8.51 -8.24 12.34
C PHE A 117 -7.23 -7.70 12.95
N SER A 118 -6.20 -8.57 12.95
CA SER A 118 -4.86 -8.22 13.40
C SER A 118 -4.14 -7.35 12.37
N PHE A 119 -3.22 -6.52 12.85
CA PHE A 119 -2.39 -5.71 11.96
C PHE A 119 -1.37 -6.60 11.25
N SER A 120 -1.27 -6.46 9.93
CA SER A 120 -0.38 -7.24 9.07
C SER A 120 0.54 -6.32 8.29
N THR A 121 1.80 -6.71 8.20
CA THR A 121 2.83 -6.06 7.38
C THR A 121 3.44 -7.09 6.43
N LYS A 122 4.22 -6.63 5.45
CA LYS A 122 4.82 -7.52 4.44
C LYS A 122 5.66 -8.66 5.04
N ASP A 123 6.32 -8.41 6.16
CA ASP A 123 7.18 -9.33 6.91
C ASP A 123 6.42 -10.12 7.99
N ARG A 124 5.19 -9.72 8.32
CA ARG A 124 4.32 -10.35 9.33
C ARG A 124 2.91 -10.55 8.75
N ASP A 125 2.82 -11.33 7.68
CA ASP A 125 1.55 -11.70 7.01
C ASP A 125 1.37 -13.22 7.05
N ASN A 126 0.62 -13.71 8.03
CA ASN A 126 0.51 -15.14 8.31
C ASN A 126 -0.61 -15.86 7.54
N LYS A 127 -1.46 -15.16 6.75
CA LYS A 127 -2.72 -15.76 6.26
C LYS A 127 -3.09 -15.50 4.80
N SER A 128 -2.78 -14.34 4.20
CA SER A 128 -3.40 -13.99 2.91
C SER A 128 -2.51 -13.20 1.93
N ASN A 129 -1.25 -12.92 2.28
CA ASN A 129 -0.31 -12.14 1.45
C ASN A 129 -0.90 -10.77 1.03
N CYS A 130 -1.87 -10.25 1.78
CA CYS A 130 -2.53 -8.98 1.51
C CYS A 130 -1.54 -7.83 1.59
N ALA A 131 -0.66 -7.83 2.61
CA ALA A 131 0.33 -6.77 2.77
C ALA A 131 1.34 -6.79 1.60
N HIS A 132 1.73 -7.97 1.15
CA HIS A 132 2.59 -8.12 -0.02
C HIS A 132 1.89 -7.65 -1.31
N THR A 133 0.60 -7.96 -1.49
CA THR A 133 -0.17 -7.65 -2.70
C THR A 133 -0.52 -6.17 -2.79
N PHE A 134 -1.08 -5.61 -1.70
CA PHE A 134 -1.64 -4.25 -1.64
C PHE A 134 -0.70 -3.20 -1.02
N LYS A 135 0.55 -3.61 -0.75
CA LYS A 135 1.70 -2.71 -0.53
C LYS A 135 1.54 -1.76 0.66
N GLY A 136 0.85 -2.22 1.71
CA GLY A 136 0.62 -1.46 2.93
C GLY A 136 0.73 -2.30 4.19
N GLY A 137 0.72 -1.62 5.33
CA GLY A 137 0.50 -2.22 6.65
C GLY A 137 -0.91 -1.87 7.12
N TRP A 138 -1.76 -2.88 7.33
CA TRP A 138 -3.17 -2.67 7.64
C TRP A 138 -3.78 -3.85 8.39
N TRP A 139 -4.98 -3.63 8.94
CA TRP A 139 -5.80 -4.69 9.53
C TRP A 139 -6.51 -5.50 8.45
N TYR A 140 -5.74 -6.21 7.61
CA TYR A 140 -6.28 -6.93 6.46
C TYR A 140 -7.18 -8.11 6.88
N GLU A 141 -8.34 -8.21 6.22
CA GLU A 141 -9.19 -9.41 6.20
C GLU A 141 -8.76 -10.27 5.01
N THR A 142 -9.55 -10.30 3.93
CA THR A 142 -9.25 -11.04 2.69
C THR A 142 -9.73 -10.24 1.47
N CYS A 143 -9.15 -9.08 1.15
CA CYS A 143 -8.05 -8.42 1.84
C CYS A 143 -8.45 -7.09 2.47
N HIS A 144 -9.10 -6.19 1.73
CA HIS A 144 -9.49 -4.91 2.27
C HIS A 144 -10.65 -4.24 1.54
N TYR A 145 -11.32 -3.35 2.28
CA TYR A 145 -12.20 -2.32 1.78
C TYR A 145 -11.54 -0.92 1.84
N SER A 146 -10.53 -0.75 2.71
CA SER A 146 -9.69 0.44 2.81
C SER A 146 -8.20 0.07 2.89
N ASN A 147 -7.35 0.91 2.30
CA ASN A 147 -5.90 0.72 2.30
C ASN A 147 -5.19 2.07 2.42
N LEU A 148 -5.41 2.78 3.52
CA LEU A 148 -4.90 4.15 3.70
C LEU A 148 -3.37 4.22 3.79
N ASN A 149 -2.72 3.11 4.13
CA ASN A 149 -1.27 2.94 4.16
C ASN A 149 -0.70 2.29 2.88
N GLY A 150 -1.45 2.31 1.76
CA GLY A 150 -1.00 1.81 0.46
C GLY A 150 -0.07 2.77 -0.27
N LEU A 151 0.21 2.47 -1.55
CA LEU A 151 1.04 3.33 -2.40
C LEU A 151 0.37 4.68 -2.65
N TYR A 152 1.14 5.76 -2.64
CA TYR A 152 0.66 7.06 -3.07
C TYR A 152 0.68 7.16 -4.60
N LEU A 153 -0.44 6.84 -5.25
CA LEU A 153 -0.54 6.74 -6.71
C LEU A 153 -1.19 7.95 -7.40
N HIS A 154 -1.40 9.03 -6.65
CA HIS A 154 -1.78 10.34 -7.19
C HIS A 154 -3.06 10.34 -8.06
N GLY A 155 -4.19 9.92 -7.49
CA GLY A 155 -5.49 9.92 -8.16
C GLY A 155 -5.79 8.61 -8.88
N ASN A 156 -6.33 8.68 -10.11
CA ASN A 156 -6.67 7.48 -10.89
C ASN A 156 -5.41 6.66 -11.21
N HIS A 157 -5.48 5.34 -11.01
CA HIS A 157 -4.40 4.41 -11.34
C HIS A 157 -4.94 3.11 -11.93
N THR A 158 -4.14 2.45 -12.78
CA THR A 158 -4.54 1.23 -13.51
C THR A 158 -4.41 -0.03 -12.67
N SER A 159 -3.53 -0.02 -11.65
CA SER A 159 -3.36 -1.14 -10.72
C SER A 159 -4.60 -1.34 -9.84
N TYR A 160 -4.78 -2.55 -9.34
CA TYR A 160 -5.94 -2.87 -8.51
C TYR A 160 -5.61 -2.68 -7.02
N ALA A 161 -6.31 -1.75 -6.36
CA ALA A 161 -6.46 -1.64 -4.90
C ALA A 161 -5.15 -1.54 -4.07
N ASN A 162 -4.03 -1.20 -4.67
CA ASN A 162 -2.71 -1.08 -4.01
C ASN A 162 -2.34 0.37 -3.66
N GLY A 163 -3.26 1.32 -3.85
CA GLY A 163 -3.06 2.73 -3.55
C GLY A 163 -3.61 3.13 -2.18
N VAL A 164 -3.65 4.44 -1.89
CA VAL A 164 -4.40 5.01 -0.75
C VAL A 164 -5.90 4.94 -1.07
N ASN A 165 -6.54 3.80 -0.83
CA ASN A 165 -7.90 3.52 -1.31
C ASN A 165 -8.96 3.53 -0.19
N TRP A 166 -10.17 3.96 -0.54
CA TRP A 166 -11.37 3.87 0.28
C TRP A 166 -12.55 3.47 -0.62
N SER A 167 -12.99 2.21 -0.53
CA SER A 167 -13.83 1.58 -1.56
C SER A 167 -15.19 2.24 -1.75
N THR A 168 -15.85 2.63 -0.66
CA THR A 168 -17.18 3.26 -0.69
C THR A 168 -17.16 4.69 -1.22
N GLY A 169 -15.98 5.33 -1.23
CA GLY A 169 -15.80 6.68 -1.77
C GLY A 169 -15.45 6.67 -3.25
N ARG A 170 -14.17 6.41 -3.58
CA ARG A 170 -13.64 6.51 -4.96
C ARG A 170 -13.28 5.14 -5.57
N GLY A 171 -13.64 4.05 -4.90
CA GLY A 171 -13.34 2.69 -5.35
C GLY A 171 -11.87 2.29 -5.21
N TYR A 172 -11.49 1.21 -5.91
CA TYR A 172 -10.17 0.58 -5.81
C TYR A 172 -9.12 1.11 -6.81
N HIS A 173 -9.53 1.96 -7.76
CA HIS A 173 -8.67 2.53 -8.81
C HIS A 173 -8.37 4.02 -8.60
N TYR A 174 -8.56 4.52 -7.37
CA TYR A 174 -8.29 5.90 -7.00
C TYR A 174 -7.47 5.98 -5.72
N SER A 175 -6.31 6.63 -5.75
CA SER A 175 -5.48 6.94 -4.59
C SER A 175 -5.73 8.38 -4.12
N TYR A 176 -6.20 8.55 -2.89
CA TYR A 176 -6.49 9.87 -2.30
C TYR A 176 -5.24 10.75 -2.20
N LYS A 177 -5.45 12.07 -2.25
CA LYS A 177 -4.42 13.10 -2.10
C LYS A 177 -4.00 13.26 -0.65
N VAL A 178 -4.96 13.27 0.26
CA VAL A 178 -4.75 13.37 1.72
C VAL A 178 -5.60 12.31 2.41
N SER A 179 -5.02 11.66 3.41
CA SER A 179 -5.71 10.72 4.30
C SER A 179 -5.21 10.93 5.72
N GLU A 180 -6.14 11.24 6.63
CA GLU A 180 -5.83 11.47 8.04
C GLU A 180 -6.71 10.59 8.93
N MET A 181 -6.09 9.83 9.83
CA MET A 181 -6.78 9.13 10.91
C MET A 181 -6.54 9.88 12.22
N LYS A 182 -7.61 10.36 12.84
CA LYS A 182 -7.58 11.12 14.09
C LYS A 182 -8.59 10.56 15.07
N PHE A 183 -8.28 10.53 16.35
CA PHE A 183 -9.20 10.05 17.37
C PHE A 183 -9.30 11.02 18.54
N ARG A 184 -10.45 11.02 19.21
CA ARG A 184 -10.72 11.86 20.38
C ARG A 184 -11.45 11.06 21.47
N PRO A 185 -11.22 11.35 22.75
CA PRO A 185 -12.03 10.76 23.84
C PRO A 185 -13.52 11.02 23.61
N GLN A 186 -14.37 10.08 24.04
CA GLN A 186 -15.81 10.27 24.16
C GLN A 186 -16.19 10.31 25.64
N PRO A 187 -17.10 11.23 26.03
CA PRO A 187 -17.66 11.28 27.38
C PRO A 187 -18.31 9.95 27.80
#